data_AF-A0A8K0D7Q4-F1
#
_entry.id   AF-A0A8K0D7Q4-F1
#
_cell.length_a   1.000
_cell.length_b   1.000
_cell.length_c   1.000
_cell.angle_alpha   90.00
_cell.angle_beta   90.00
_cell.angle_gamma   90.00
#
_symmetry.space_group_name_H-M   'P 1'
#
loop_
_entity.id
_entity.type
_entity.pdbx_description
1 polymer ?
#
loop_
_entity_poly.entity_id
_entity_poly.type
_entity_poly.pdbx_seq_one_letter_code
_entity_poly.pdbx_strand_id
1 'polypeptide(L)'
;MEIILMFTTALLALVCAQDIGFPGLRDEDPPGKQPPRLSDNRIPIHIPGRCPENQILYPGDQKHDWVCDCGPGFIYLPSADGCFAAYRKGPCPDNQILILPKGKVVPECVSNPCRTDGFVRYEDQCYELDKSGGPCKPASEGGGIFGVNGTTFALECLKDTQPLNLINFPSNCPPGSRRSASNCRPEY
;
A
#
# COMPACT_ATOMS: atom_id res chain seq x y z
N MET A 1 -22.56 -32.40 -48.13
CA MET A 1 -23.25 -31.51 -47.17
C MET A 1 -23.15 -32.03 -45.75
N GLU A 2 -23.28 -33.34 -45.52
CA GLU A 2 -23.18 -33.94 -44.18
C GLU A 2 -21.78 -33.88 -43.55
N ILE A 3 -20.71 -34.02 -44.35
CA ILE A 3 -19.33 -33.97 -43.83
C ILE A 3 -18.99 -32.59 -43.26
N ILE A 4 -19.46 -31.52 -43.90
CA ILE A 4 -19.23 -30.14 -43.46
C ILE A 4 -19.98 -29.87 -42.14
N LEU A 5 -21.20 -30.41 -42.00
CA LEU A 5 -22.00 -30.27 -40.79
C LEU A 5 -21.35 -30.98 -39.60
N MET A 6 -20.80 -32.19 -39.81
CA MET A 6 -20.06 -32.96 -38.80
C MET A 6 -18.78 -32.26 -38.32
N PHE A 7 -18.04 -31.60 -39.22
CA PHE A 7 -16.86 -30.83 -38.84
C PHE A 7 -17.22 -29.56 -38.06
N THR A 8 -18.32 -28.88 -38.41
CA THR A 8 -18.76 -27.70 -37.66
C THR A 8 -19.26 -28.03 -36.26
N THR A 9 -19.92 -29.18 -36.06
CA THR A 9 -20.37 -29.62 -34.73
C THR A 9 -19.20 -30.09 -33.87
N ALA A 10 -18.19 -30.75 -34.47
CA ALA A 10 -16.97 -31.14 -33.78
C ALA A 10 -16.13 -29.93 -33.34
N LEU A 11 -16.04 -28.88 -34.17
CA LEU A 11 -15.33 -27.64 -33.81
C LEU A 11 -16.05 -26.87 -32.69
N LEU A 12 -17.39 -26.84 -32.71
CA LEU A 12 -18.18 -26.18 -31.66
C LEU A 12 -18.01 -26.87 -30.30
N ALA A 13 -17.92 -28.20 -30.27
CA ALA A 13 -17.71 -28.97 -29.05
C ALA A 13 -16.32 -28.75 -28.42
N LEU A 14 -15.29 -28.50 -29.24
CA LEU A 14 -13.92 -28.19 -28.77
C LEU A 14 -13.80 -26.79 -28.14
N VAL A 15 -14.63 -25.83 -28.55
CA VAL A 15 -14.65 -24.48 -27.96
C VAL A 15 -15.40 -24.45 -26.63
N CYS A 16 -16.41 -25.31 -26.45
CA CYS A 16 -17.18 -25.40 -25.21
C CYS A 16 -16.52 -26.26 -24.11
N ALA A 17 -15.43 -26.97 -24.40
CA ALA A 17 -14.77 -27.88 -23.46
C ALA A 17 -13.57 -27.26 -22.71
N GLN A 18 -13.35 -25.95 -22.84
CA GLN A 18 -12.38 -25.26 -22.02
C GLN A 18 -13.06 -24.82 -20.72
N ASP A 19 -13.01 -25.67 -19.70
CA ASP A 19 -13.27 -25.23 -18.33
C ASP A 19 -12.29 -24.11 -17.99
N ILE A 20 -12.78 -22.87 -17.99
CA ILE A 20 -12.08 -21.74 -17.39
C ILE A 20 -12.18 -21.94 -15.88
N GLY A 21 -11.37 -22.85 -15.36
CA GLY A 21 -11.19 -23.03 -13.93
C GLY A 21 -10.42 -21.83 -13.37
N PHE A 22 -11.05 -21.06 -12.49
CA PHE A 22 -10.34 -20.06 -11.70
C PHE A 22 -9.35 -20.80 -10.78
N PRO A 23 -8.04 -20.53 -10.83
CA PRO A 23 -7.08 -21.19 -9.97
C PRO A 23 -7.34 -20.83 -8.50
N GLY A 24 -7.92 -21.75 -7.74
CA GLY A 24 -8.20 -21.57 -6.31
C GLY A 24 -9.47 -22.23 -5.78
N LEU A 25 -10.39 -22.67 -6.66
CA LEU A 25 -11.55 -23.47 -6.23
C LEU A 25 -11.12 -24.94 -6.19
N ARG A 26 -11.12 -25.55 -5.00
CA ARG A 26 -11.10 -27.01 -4.88
C ARG A 26 -12.55 -27.48 -4.91
N ASP A 27 -12.83 -28.61 -5.56
CA ASP A 27 -14.18 -29.19 -5.67
C ASP A 27 -14.84 -29.51 -4.30
N GLU A 28 -14.07 -29.38 -3.22
CA GLU A 28 -14.46 -29.63 -1.82
C GLU A 28 -14.95 -28.36 -1.09
N ASP A 29 -14.89 -27.17 -1.73
CA ASP A 29 -15.29 -25.91 -1.08
C ASP A 29 -16.83 -25.73 -1.09
N PRO A 30 -17.47 -25.49 0.07
CA PRO A 30 -18.93 -25.33 0.15
C PRO A 30 -19.43 -24.16 -0.71
N PRO A 31 -20.53 -24.33 -1.48
CA PRO A 31 -21.09 -23.25 -2.28
C PRO A 31 -21.48 -22.08 -1.38
N GLY A 32 -20.93 -20.90 -1.67
CA GLY A 32 -21.24 -19.66 -0.96
C GLY A 32 -20.28 -19.26 0.16
N LYS A 33 -19.18 -19.99 0.39
CA LYS A 33 -18.08 -19.51 1.23
C LYS A 33 -16.94 -18.99 0.34
N GLN A 34 -16.51 -17.77 0.59
CA GLN A 34 -15.25 -17.28 0.02
C GLN A 34 -14.12 -18.23 0.47
N PRO A 35 -13.23 -18.67 -0.44
CA PRO A 35 -12.09 -19.48 -0.05
C PRO A 35 -11.34 -18.71 1.05
N PRO A 36 -10.90 -19.39 2.13
CA PRO A 36 -10.15 -18.72 3.19
C PRO A 36 -8.98 -17.98 2.54
N ARG A 37 -8.93 -16.65 2.72
CA ARG A 37 -7.83 -15.85 2.18
C ARG A 37 -6.56 -16.37 2.83
N LEU A 38 -5.75 -17.05 2.04
CA LEU A 38 -4.53 -17.72 2.52
C LEU A 38 -3.44 -16.70 2.95
N SER A 39 -3.77 -15.40 2.91
CA SER A 39 -3.03 -14.26 3.42
C SER A 39 -3.21 -13.98 4.92
N ASP A 40 -4.09 -14.67 5.65
CA ASP A 40 -4.60 -14.25 6.97
C ASP A 40 -3.56 -13.94 8.07
N ASN A 41 -2.28 -14.34 7.92
CA ASN A 41 -1.22 -14.04 8.89
C ASN A 41 0.04 -13.38 8.29
N ARG A 42 0.02 -12.95 7.02
CA ARG A 42 1.17 -12.27 6.41
C ARG A 42 1.02 -10.75 6.54
N ILE A 43 2.10 -10.07 6.89
CA ILE A 43 2.14 -8.60 6.97
C ILE A 43 2.87 -8.02 5.74
N PRO A 44 2.60 -6.77 5.35
CA PRO A 44 3.36 -6.11 4.30
C PRO A 44 4.84 -5.98 4.67
N ILE A 45 5.77 -6.10 3.71
CA ILE A 45 7.22 -6.06 4.00
C ILE A 45 7.95 -5.15 3.01
N HIS A 46 8.80 -4.27 3.51
CA HIS A 46 9.74 -3.52 2.67
C HIS A 46 11.04 -4.29 2.47
N ILE A 47 11.37 -4.60 1.21
CA ILE A 47 12.65 -5.21 0.81
C ILE A 47 13.30 -4.29 -0.23
N PRO A 48 14.47 -3.69 0.06
CA PRO A 48 15.14 -2.78 -0.86
C PRO A 48 15.37 -3.40 -2.25
N GLY A 49 15.01 -2.68 -3.30
CA GLY A 49 15.19 -3.09 -4.69
C GLY A 49 14.23 -4.18 -5.18
N ARG A 50 13.29 -4.65 -4.35
CA ARG A 50 12.32 -5.68 -4.74
C ARG A 50 11.05 -5.11 -5.38
N CYS A 51 10.62 -3.95 -4.91
CA CYS A 51 9.51 -3.19 -5.48
C CYS A 51 10.02 -1.83 -6.02
N PRO A 52 9.26 -1.19 -6.92
CA PRO A 52 9.50 0.19 -7.33
C PRO A 52 9.53 1.18 -6.15
N GLU A 53 9.92 2.41 -6.43
CA GLU A 53 9.96 3.47 -5.41
C GLU A 53 8.58 3.65 -4.75
N ASN A 54 8.59 3.87 -3.43
CA ASN A 54 7.41 4.06 -2.60
C ASN A 54 6.41 2.88 -2.58
N GLN A 55 6.86 1.68 -2.97
CA GLN A 55 6.08 0.44 -2.91
C GLN A 55 6.69 -0.56 -1.94
N ILE A 56 5.84 -1.42 -1.37
CA ILE A 56 6.23 -2.53 -0.51
C ILE A 56 5.52 -3.80 -0.95
N LEU A 57 6.00 -4.95 -0.47
CA LEU A 57 5.37 -6.24 -0.76
C LEU A 57 4.14 -6.42 0.12
N TYR A 58 3.00 -6.64 -0.52
CA TYR A 58 1.76 -7.07 0.13
C TYR A 58 1.52 -8.55 -0.14
N PRO A 59 0.88 -9.27 0.80
CA PRO A 59 0.44 -10.64 0.57
C PRO A 59 -0.58 -10.69 -0.57
N GLY A 60 -0.28 -11.47 -1.61
CA GLY A 60 -1.24 -11.77 -2.68
C GLY A 60 -2.28 -12.82 -2.25
N ASP A 61 -3.19 -13.14 -3.16
CA ASP A 61 -4.34 -14.02 -2.88
C ASP A 61 -3.94 -15.49 -2.64
N GLN A 62 -2.76 -15.90 -3.14
CA GLN A 62 -2.22 -17.25 -2.97
C GLN A 62 -1.21 -17.32 -1.81
N LYS A 63 -1.00 -18.52 -1.25
CA LYS A 63 -0.18 -18.78 -0.04
C LYS A 63 1.20 -18.10 -0.03
N HIS A 64 1.83 -18.07 -1.20
CA HIS A 64 3.22 -17.64 -1.38
C HIS A 64 3.34 -16.46 -2.35
N ASP A 65 2.20 -15.90 -2.77
CA ASP A 65 2.18 -14.79 -3.70
C ASP A 65 2.40 -13.46 -2.98
N TRP A 66 3.19 -12.59 -3.60
CA TRP A 66 3.53 -11.27 -3.09
C TRP A 66 3.45 -10.27 -4.22
N VAL A 67 2.69 -9.20 -4.01
CA VAL A 67 2.47 -8.14 -4.98
C VAL A 67 3.08 -6.85 -4.48
N CYS A 68 3.65 -6.04 -5.36
CA CYS A 68 4.08 -4.69 -5.00
C CYS A 68 2.87 -3.76 -5.06
N ASP A 69 2.66 -2.99 -3.99
CA ASP A 69 1.64 -1.94 -3.93
C ASP A 69 2.18 -0.75 -3.12
N CYS A 70 1.52 0.40 -3.24
CA CYS A 70 1.93 1.63 -2.59
C CYS A 70 2.04 1.46 -1.07
N GLY A 71 3.13 1.98 -0.51
CA GLY A 71 3.32 2.01 0.93
C GLY A 71 2.29 2.90 1.64
N PRO A 72 2.17 2.80 2.97
CA PRO A 72 1.26 3.64 3.75
C PRO A 72 1.50 5.14 3.47
N GLY A 73 0.43 5.87 3.19
CA GLY A 73 0.49 7.31 2.88
C GLY A 73 0.89 7.66 1.44
N PHE A 74 1.13 6.66 0.59
CA PHE A 74 1.37 6.84 -0.84
C PHE A 74 0.14 6.43 -1.67
N ILE A 75 -0.13 7.23 -2.69
CA ILE A 75 -1.28 7.09 -3.60
C ILE A 75 -0.76 6.64 -4.97
N TYR A 76 -1.35 5.58 -5.50
CA TYR A 76 -1.08 5.17 -6.88
C TYR A 76 -1.73 6.13 -7.86
N LEU A 77 -0.94 6.71 -8.77
CA LEU A 77 -1.46 7.54 -9.86
C LEU A 77 -1.28 6.85 -11.22
N PRO A 78 -2.36 6.37 -11.86
CA PRO A 78 -2.26 5.62 -13.11
C PRO A 78 -1.60 6.38 -14.27
N SER A 79 -1.74 7.71 -14.34
CA SER A 79 -1.16 8.51 -15.42
C SER A 79 0.37 8.61 -15.38
N ALA A 80 0.97 8.39 -14.20
CA ALA A 80 2.40 8.42 -13.99
C ALA A 80 2.98 7.03 -13.63
N ASP A 81 2.11 6.00 -13.57
CA ASP A 81 2.45 4.62 -13.24
C ASP A 81 3.36 4.51 -12.00
N GLY A 82 2.92 5.12 -10.89
CA GLY A 82 3.76 5.24 -9.70
C GLY A 82 3.01 5.61 -8.43
N CYS A 83 3.71 5.46 -7.30
CA CYS A 83 3.20 5.76 -5.96
C CYS A 83 3.79 7.07 -5.45
N PHE A 84 2.93 8.01 -5.08
CA PHE A 84 3.33 9.37 -4.69
C PHE A 84 2.74 9.73 -3.33
N ALA A 85 3.51 10.42 -2.51
CA ALA A 85 3.08 10.81 -1.17
C ALA A 85 1.81 11.68 -1.23
N ALA A 86 0.80 11.32 -0.44
CA ALA A 86 -0.41 12.10 -0.31
C ALA A 86 -0.10 13.51 0.22
N TYR A 87 -0.86 14.50 -0.27
CA TYR A 87 -0.69 15.92 0.03
C TYR A 87 0.70 16.51 -0.34
N ARG A 88 1.45 15.83 -1.20
CA ARG A 88 2.65 16.37 -1.85
C ARG A 88 2.36 16.71 -3.30
N LYS A 89 3.22 17.54 -3.90
CA LYS A 89 3.13 17.89 -5.33
C LYS A 89 3.07 16.64 -6.21
N GLY A 90 4.01 15.72 -6.01
CA GLY A 90 4.14 14.54 -6.88
C GLY A 90 4.18 14.95 -8.37
N PRO A 91 3.44 14.26 -9.24
CA PRO A 91 3.35 14.57 -10.67
C PRO A 91 2.28 15.63 -10.98
N CYS A 92 1.66 16.26 -9.97
CA CYS A 92 0.68 17.32 -10.19
C CYS A 92 1.33 18.60 -10.72
N PRO A 93 0.56 19.45 -11.43
CA PRO A 93 1.01 20.78 -11.84
C PRO A 93 1.48 21.66 -10.68
N ASP A 94 2.16 22.75 -11.01
CA ASP A 94 2.61 23.72 -10.01
C ASP A 94 1.45 24.26 -9.17
N ASN A 95 1.70 24.43 -7.87
CA ASN A 95 0.72 24.82 -6.86
C ASN A 95 -0.42 23.82 -6.65
N GLN A 96 -0.30 22.58 -7.12
CA GLN A 96 -1.23 21.51 -6.80
C GLN A 96 -0.58 20.40 -5.97
N ILE A 97 -1.43 19.66 -5.26
CA ILE A 97 -1.05 18.50 -4.45
C ILE A 97 -1.96 17.32 -4.80
N LEU A 98 -1.43 16.11 -4.65
CA LEU A 98 -2.15 14.86 -4.88
C LEU A 98 -2.97 14.48 -3.65
N ILE A 99 -4.27 14.25 -3.82
CA ILE A 99 -5.15 13.74 -2.76
C ILE A 99 -5.94 12.52 -3.24
N LEU A 100 -6.35 11.67 -2.29
CA LEU A 100 -7.37 10.66 -2.51
C LEU A 100 -8.58 11.05 -1.65
N PRO A 101 -9.64 11.65 -2.24
CA PRO A 101 -10.80 12.07 -1.45
C PRO A 101 -11.45 10.88 -0.75
N LYS A 102 -11.93 11.10 0.49
CA LYS A 102 -12.56 10.05 1.29
C LYS A 102 -13.71 9.39 0.52
N GLY A 103 -13.66 8.06 0.40
CA GLY A 103 -14.68 7.27 -0.29
C GLY A 103 -14.56 7.25 -1.81
N LYS A 104 -13.52 7.87 -2.39
CA LYS A 104 -13.18 7.73 -3.81
C LYS A 104 -12.03 6.74 -3.98
N VAL A 105 -11.97 6.16 -5.18
CA VAL A 105 -10.87 5.28 -5.63
C VAL A 105 -9.97 5.96 -6.65
N VAL A 106 -10.38 7.12 -7.17
CA VAL A 106 -9.62 7.91 -8.15
C VAL A 106 -8.97 9.08 -7.43
N PRO A 107 -7.64 9.23 -7.51
CA PRO A 107 -6.95 10.36 -6.94
C PRO A 107 -7.07 11.62 -7.81
N GLU A 108 -6.91 12.77 -7.18
CA GLU A 108 -7.12 14.08 -7.80
C GLU A 108 -5.96 15.02 -7.46
N CYS A 109 -5.53 15.81 -8.45
CA CYS A 109 -4.65 16.96 -8.21
C CYS A 109 -5.52 18.17 -7.88
N VAL A 110 -5.32 18.75 -6.70
CA VAL A 110 -6.08 19.90 -6.22
C VAL A 110 -5.17 21.07 -5.91
N SER A 111 -5.69 22.29 -6.03
CA SER A 111 -4.95 23.51 -5.69
C SER A 111 -4.54 23.50 -4.22
N ASN A 112 -3.25 23.72 -3.95
CA ASN A 112 -2.72 23.90 -2.61
C ASN A 112 -2.80 25.38 -2.21
N PRO A 113 -3.69 25.78 -1.28
CA PRO A 113 -3.80 27.16 -0.84
C PRO A 113 -2.52 27.69 -0.16
N CYS A 114 -1.67 26.81 0.34
CA CYS A 114 -0.40 27.17 0.98
C CYS A 114 0.74 27.44 -0.02
N ARG A 115 0.53 27.12 -1.32
CA ARG A 115 1.45 27.38 -2.44
C ARG A 115 2.89 26.85 -2.26
N THR A 116 3.10 26.00 -1.26
CA THR A 116 4.41 25.47 -0.87
C THR A 116 4.25 23.98 -0.67
N ASP A 117 5.07 23.17 -1.36
CA ASP A 117 5.04 21.73 -1.21
C ASP A 117 5.40 21.32 0.23
N GLY A 118 4.70 20.32 0.76
CA GLY A 118 4.82 19.92 2.16
C GLY A 118 4.06 20.77 3.17
N PHE A 119 3.44 21.87 2.75
CA PHE A 119 2.50 22.63 3.57
C PHE A 119 1.08 22.37 3.12
N VAL A 120 0.19 22.10 4.07
CA VAL A 120 -1.23 21.85 3.83
C VAL A 120 -2.09 22.74 4.71
N ARG A 121 -3.28 23.09 4.21
CA ARG A 121 -4.26 23.84 5.00
C ARG A 121 -5.02 22.90 5.92
N TYR A 122 -5.03 23.21 7.20
CA TYR A 122 -5.76 22.51 8.25
C TYR A 122 -6.32 23.55 9.22
N GLU A 123 -7.61 23.49 9.54
CA GLU A 123 -8.30 24.48 10.41
C GLU A 123 -7.94 25.94 10.06
N ASP A 124 -7.99 26.27 8.77
CA ASP A 124 -7.71 27.60 8.22
C ASP A 124 -6.26 28.11 8.26
N GLN A 125 -5.31 27.33 8.76
CA GLN A 125 -3.89 27.67 8.75
C GLN A 125 -3.06 26.66 7.95
N CYS A 126 -1.92 27.12 7.43
CA CYS A 126 -0.96 26.27 6.74
C CYS A 126 0.02 25.66 7.73
N TYR A 127 0.14 24.34 7.70
CA TYR A 127 1.05 23.58 8.55
C TYR A 127 1.93 22.66 7.71
N GLU A 128 3.17 22.48 8.16
CA GLU A 128 4.13 21.59 7.54
C GLU A 128 3.84 20.14 7.95
N LEU A 129 3.79 19.25 6.97
CA LEU A 129 3.65 17.81 7.19
C LEU A 129 4.92 17.19 7.77
N ASP A 130 4.76 16.07 8.45
CA ASP A 130 5.82 15.22 8.99
C ASP A 130 6.69 15.92 10.05
N LYS A 131 6.17 16.99 10.66
CA LYS A 131 6.80 17.69 11.79
C LYS A 131 6.00 17.54 13.08
N SER A 132 6.73 17.45 14.19
CA SER A 132 6.15 17.55 15.54
C SER A 132 5.67 18.98 15.82
N GLY A 133 4.50 19.11 16.42
CA GLY A 133 3.90 20.41 16.73
C GLY A 133 2.95 20.89 15.62
N GLY A 134 2.84 22.21 15.45
CA GLY A 134 1.86 22.81 14.53
C GLY A 134 0.44 22.72 15.12
N PRO A 135 -0.53 22.05 14.45
CA PRO A 135 -1.87 21.85 14.98
C PRO A 135 -1.89 20.78 16.08
N CYS A 136 -0.82 19.98 16.18
CA CYS A 136 -0.66 18.97 17.20
C CYS A 136 -0.07 19.58 18.46
N LYS A 137 -0.48 19.03 19.62
CA LYS A 137 0.18 19.35 20.89
C LYS A 137 1.69 19.10 20.79
N PRO A 138 2.51 19.76 21.63
CA PRO A 138 3.92 19.42 21.74
C PRO A 138 4.11 17.94 22.10
N ALA A 139 5.17 17.32 21.61
CA ALA A 139 5.49 15.93 21.93
C ALA A 139 5.65 15.70 23.46
N SER A 140 6.11 16.71 24.19
CA SER A 140 6.22 16.70 25.67
C SER A 140 4.88 16.58 26.40
N GLU A 141 3.77 16.91 25.74
CA GLU A 141 2.41 16.85 26.31
C GLU A 141 1.60 15.67 25.75
N GLY A 142 2.28 14.68 25.15
CA GLY A 142 1.63 13.55 24.47
C GLY A 142 1.00 13.93 23.14
N GLY A 143 1.50 15.01 22.53
CA GLY A 143 1.18 15.37 21.15
C GLY A 143 1.88 14.48 20.13
N GLY A 144 1.66 14.78 18.85
CA GLY A 144 2.08 13.92 17.74
C GLY A 144 2.72 14.69 16.60
N ILE A 145 3.02 13.94 15.54
CA ILE A 145 3.48 14.47 14.26
C ILE A 145 2.24 14.81 13.44
N PHE A 146 2.17 16.02 12.91
CA PHE A 146 1.11 16.38 11.97
C PHE A 146 1.41 15.72 10.63
N GLY A 147 0.57 14.78 10.21
CA GLY A 147 0.86 13.95 9.04
C GLY A 147 -0.39 13.35 8.42
N VAL A 148 -0.17 12.43 7.49
CA VAL A 148 -1.23 11.73 6.77
C VAL A 148 -1.40 10.33 7.34
N ASN A 149 -2.64 9.96 7.69
CA ASN A 149 -2.95 8.58 8.07
C ASN A 149 -2.68 7.64 6.89
N GLY A 150 -1.87 6.62 7.11
CA GLY A 150 -1.40 5.73 6.04
C GLY A 150 -2.48 4.89 5.36
N THR A 151 -3.66 4.76 5.96
CA THR A 151 -4.78 3.94 5.45
C THR A 151 -5.94 4.80 4.97
N THR A 152 -6.27 5.87 5.70
CA THR A 152 -7.44 6.71 5.40
C THR A 152 -7.12 7.94 4.56
N PHE A 153 -5.83 8.27 4.41
CA PHE A 153 -5.36 9.51 3.78
C PHE A 153 -5.94 10.79 4.40
N ALA A 154 -6.41 10.72 5.65
CA ALA A 154 -6.83 11.89 6.42
C ALA A 154 -5.62 12.59 7.05
N LEU A 155 -5.69 13.91 7.18
CA LEU A 155 -4.73 14.68 7.96
C LEU A 155 -5.03 14.53 9.45
N GLU A 156 -4.03 14.14 10.24
CA GLU A 156 -4.19 13.92 11.67
C GLU A 156 -2.88 14.09 12.46
N CYS A 157 -3.01 14.12 13.79
CA CYS A 157 -1.88 14.08 14.71
C CYS A 157 -1.51 12.64 15.02
N LEU A 158 -0.50 12.13 14.33
CA LEU A 158 0.04 10.79 14.47
C LEU A 158 0.84 10.70 15.78
N LYS A 159 0.38 9.88 16.72
CA LYS A 159 1.04 9.68 18.03
C LYS A 159 2.29 8.81 17.95
N ASP A 160 2.32 7.94 16.94
CA ASP A 160 3.45 7.14 16.60
C ASP A 160 3.70 7.38 15.11
N THR A 161 4.92 7.77 14.72
CA THR A 161 5.45 7.13 13.52
C THR A 161 5.47 5.67 13.90
N GLN A 162 4.43 4.92 13.51
CA GLN A 162 4.67 3.54 13.16
C GLN A 162 5.35 3.67 11.80
N PRO A 163 6.71 3.68 11.69
CA PRO A 163 7.21 2.83 10.63
C PRO A 163 6.50 1.52 10.90
N LEU A 164 5.87 0.93 9.90
CA LEU A 164 5.39 -0.44 10.00
C LEU A 164 6.41 -1.17 10.90
N ASN A 165 6.01 -1.60 12.10
CA ASN A 165 6.89 -2.20 13.09
C ASN A 165 7.30 -3.57 12.53
N LEU A 166 8.03 -3.56 11.41
CA LEU A 166 8.39 -4.73 10.63
C LEU A 166 9.58 -5.41 11.25
N ILE A 167 10.36 -4.65 12.02
CA ILE A 167 11.55 -5.13 12.70
C ILE A 167 11.70 -4.38 14.03
N ASN A 168 11.47 -5.09 15.14
CA ASN A 168 11.71 -4.59 16.48
C ASN A 168 13.22 -4.77 16.78
N PHE A 169 14.04 -3.78 16.43
CA PHE A 169 15.48 -3.88 16.65
C PHE A 169 15.79 -3.84 18.14
N PRO A 170 16.57 -4.81 18.69
CA PRO A 170 16.95 -4.78 20.09
C PRO A 170 17.78 -3.52 20.38
N SER A 171 17.34 -2.68 21.32
CA SER A 171 17.97 -1.39 21.62
C SER A 171 19.40 -1.55 22.18
N ASN A 172 19.66 -2.64 22.92
CA ASN A 172 20.95 -2.93 23.54
C ASN A 172 21.64 -4.13 22.88
N CYS A 173 22.63 -3.86 22.03
CA CYS A 173 23.58 -4.87 21.55
C CYS A 173 24.96 -4.63 22.18
N PRO A 174 25.70 -5.70 22.56
CA PRO A 174 27.09 -5.56 22.97
C PRO A 174 27.94 -4.96 21.82
N PRO A 175 28.99 -4.18 22.14
CA PRO A 175 29.95 -3.71 21.14
C PRO A 175 30.50 -4.89 20.33
N GLY A 176 30.49 -4.79 18.99
CA GLY A 176 30.96 -5.84 18.08
C GLY A 176 29.91 -6.86 17.62
N SER A 177 28.62 -6.66 17.95
CA SER A 177 27.53 -7.53 17.45
C SER A 177 26.82 -6.95 16.23
N ARG A 178 26.43 -7.81 15.28
CA ARG A 178 25.56 -7.46 14.14
C ARG A 178 24.07 -7.53 14.54
N ARG A 179 23.29 -6.49 14.22
CA ARG A 179 21.84 -6.46 14.48
C ARG A 179 21.10 -7.34 13.45
N SER A 180 20.28 -8.27 13.93
CA SER A 180 19.30 -9.07 13.18
C SER A 180 17.90 -8.73 13.71
N ALA A 181 16.85 -9.00 12.94
CA ALA A 181 15.49 -8.46 13.11
C ALA A 181 14.83 -8.52 14.51
N SER A 182 15.40 -9.29 15.44
CA SER A 182 15.04 -9.28 16.86
C SER A 182 16.22 -9.58 17.80
N ASN A 183 17.43 -9.84 17.28
CA ASN A 183 18.56 -10.38 18.05
C ASN A 183 19.89 -9.73 17.65
N CYS A 184 20.82 -9.65 18.58
CA CYS A 184 22.22 -9.31 18.31
C CYS A 184 22.99 -10.60 18.02
N ARG A 185 23.61 -10.71 16.84
CA ARG A 185 24.51 -11.83 16.51
C ARG A 185 25.95 -11.42 16.76
N PRO A 186 26.74 -12.18 17.54
CA PRO A 186 28.18 -11.96 17.62
C PRO A 186 28.82 -12.23 16.25
N GLU A 187 29.72 -11.35 15.82
CA GLU A 187 30.70 -11.70 14.77
C GLU A 187 31.74 -12.61 15.40
N TYR A 188 31.85 -13.85 14.91
CA TYR A 188 32.97 -14.75 15.18
C TYR A 188 33.98 -14.66 14.04
#